data_AF-A0A3N9MZA4-F1
#
_entry.id   AF-A0A3N9MZA4-F1
#
_cell.length_a   1.000
_cell.length_b   1.000
_cell.length_c   1.000
_cell.angle_alpha   90.00
_cell.angle_beta   90.00
_cell.angle_gamma   90.00
#
_symmetry.space_group_name_H-M   'P 1'
#
loop_
_entity.id
_entity.type
_entity.pdbx_description
1 polymer ?
#
loop_
_entity_poly.entity_id
_entity_poly.type
_entity_poly.pdbx_seq_one_letter_code
_entity_poly.pdbx_strand_id
1 'polypeptide(L)'
;MVRTKVPYDGDVFCLEPESENSGASVWVERPLNTELHVGEAPIRRFLSALSWVKGWGIEVLSVMGCGSDLMRVGKHRNLIKSPDFRVDYLPNPNDERARLALALYREGMTVNSIPYKFLSFYKIINILLANGDQQKKWINNQVPLLHIKDQRLSKSLASITDSDIGNHIYVSGRCAIAHAYSTPVVNPDKPDDTRRLENELFLIQVLAERLIENEFKVKSYSTFHKEHLYELEGFASRMAPDIVDELRKGNEPTERPCIPLEMVSIKLRDQIQQSVFTNMKILKQTVNKGKIRLLCSTQDSLSDAFIELDFVNWRLIFNPDTYARVVDDQSPNAASYEAERLEFVSGHLLNGEVEVYDESNNLLGRSDCYIPYDVDVKGSCDLIEQKVDYWYSLCESRRKASVNDHEEQNKPNECGTTGDDLETKTG
;
A
#
# COMPACT_ATOMS: atom_id res chain seq x y z
N MET A 1 -20.31 3.47 -8.24
CA MET A 1 -19.07 2.78 -8.67
C MET A 1 -17.90 3.66 -8.25
N VAL A 2 -17.08 3.21 -7.32
CA VAL A 2 -15.98 4.03 -6.78
C VAL A 2 -14.81 3.99 -7.77
N ARG A 3 -14.39 5.16 -8.25
CA ARG A 3 -13.16 5.31 -9.04
C ARG A 3 -11.98 5.35 -8.09
N THR A 4 -10.91 4.62 -8.42
CA THR A 4 -9.67 4.66 -7.63
C THR A 4 -8.66 5.54 -8.34
N LYS A 5 -8.09 6.52 -7.64
CA LYS A 5 -6.99 7.35 -8.14
C LYS A 5 -5.67 6.84 -7.60
N VAL A 6 -4.68 6.66 -8.47
CA VAL A 6 -3.36 6.13 -8.12
C VAL A 6 -2.28 7.05 -8.68
N PRO A 7 -1.51 7.76 -7.83
CA PRO A 7 -0.36 8.52 -8.28
C PRO A 7 0.75 7.57 -8.74
N TYR A 8 1.33 7.81 -9.93
CA TYR A 8 2.43 7.02 -10.47
C TYR A 8 3.18 7.80 -11.56
N ASP A 9 4.51 7.77 -11.56
CA ASP A 9 5.37 8.39 -12.59
C ASP A 9 5.05 9.88 -12.89
N GLY A 10 4.68 10.64 -11.84
CA GLY A 10 4.31 12.05 -11.94
C GLY A 10 2.88 12.33 -12.39
N ASP A 11 2.10 11.29 -12.68
CA ASP A 11 0.71 11.36 -13.11
C ASP A 11 -0.25 10.81 -12.06
N VAL A 12 -1.55 11.12 -12.22
CA VAL A 12 -2.63 10.49 -11.47
C VAL A 12 -3.45 9.62 -12.40
N PHE A 13 -3.33 8.31 -12.22
CA PHE A 13 -4.10 7.32 -12.98
C PHE A 13 -5.46 7.10 -12.33
N CYS A 14 -6.50 7.05 -13.14
CA CYS A 14 -7.84 6.76 -12.69
C CYS A 14 -8.24 5.35 -13.16
N LEU A 15 -8.56 4.49 -12.20
CA LEU A 15 -9.00 3.13 -12.43
C LEU A 15 -10.50 3.07 -12.23
N GLU A 16 -11.19 2.54 -13.24
CA GLU A 16 -12.61 2.25 -13.18
C GLU A 16 -12.82 0.74 -13.14
N PRO A 17 -13.52 0.21 -12.12
CA PRO A 17 -13.80 -1.21 -12.05
C PRO A 17 -14.78 -1.62 -13.15
N GLU A 18 -14.79 -2.91 -13.47
CA GLU A 18 -15.72 -3.50 -14.43
C GLU A 18 -17.20 -3.25 -14.03
N SER A 19 -17.99 -2.76 -15.00
CA SER A 19 -19.44 -2.56 -14.86
C SER A 19 -20.24 -3.74 -15.41
N GLU A 20 -21.56 -3.62 -15.44
CA GLU A 20 -22.43 -4.61 -16.09
C GLU A 20 -22.11 -4.73 -17.59
N ASN A 21 -21.88 -3.58 -18.25
CA ASN A 21 -21.77 -3.49 -19.71
C ASN A 21 -20.33 -3.24 -20.19
N SER A 22 -19.40 -2.88 -19.31
CA SER A 22 -18.07 -2.40 -19.69
C SER A 22 -16.96 -3.09 -18.89
N GLY A 23 -15.85 -3.39 -19.57
CA GLY A 23 -14.61 -3.86 -18.96
C GLY A 23 -13.99 -2.83 -18.00
N ALA A 24 -13.08 -3.28 -17.15
CA ALA A 24 -12.26 -2.37 -16.35
C ALA A 24 -11.40 -1.47 -17.26
N SER A 25 -11.19 -0.22 -16.86
CA SER A 25 -10.43 0.76 -17.63
C SER A 25 -9.45 1.52 -16.74
N VAL A 26 -8.33 1.93 -17.34
CA VAL A 26 -7.34 2.83 -16.75
C VAL A 26 -7.19 4.00 -17.71
N TRP A 27 -7.20 5.21 -17.18
CA TRP A 27 -6.98 6.42 -17.96
C TRP A 27 -6.13 7.44 -17.19
N VAL A 28 -5.52 8.35 -17.94
CA VAL A 28 -4.73 9.47 -17.44
C VAL A 28 -5.09 10.71 -18.24
N GLU A 29 -5.24 11.84 -17.56
CA GLU A 29 -5.52 13.11 -18.22
C GLU A 29 -4.29 13.63 -18.97
N ARG A 30 -4.54 14.20 -20.16
CA ARG A 30 -3.51 14.78 -21.02
C ARG A 30 -3.99 16.10 -21.64
N PRO A 31 -3.08 17.05 -21.92
CA PRO A 31 -3.43 18.24 -22.69
C PRO A 31 -4.05 17.89 -24.05
N LEU A 32 -4.92 18.76 -24.53
CA LEU A 32 -5.47 18.67 -25.89
C LEU A 32 -4.33 18.57 -26.91
N ASN A 33 -4.54 17.79 -27.97
CA ASN A 33 -3.56 17.49 -29.04
C ASN A 33 -2.35 16.66 -28.61
N THR A 34 -2.36 16.02 -27.43
CA THR A 34 -1.35 15.01 -27.10
C THR A 34 -1.50 13.82 -28.05
N GLU A 35 -0.41 13.44 -28.73
CA GLU A 35 -0.41 12.27 -29.59
C GLU A 35 -0.70 10.98 -28.80
N LEU A 36 -1.48 10.05 -29.39
CA LEU A 36 -1.94 8.86 -28.69
C LEU A 36 -0.79 8.05 -28.06
N HIS A 37 0.30 7.88 -28.80
CA HIS A 37 1.45 7.09 -28.33
C HIS A 37 2.17 7.74 -27.12
N VAL A 38 2.15 9.08 -27.03
CA VAL A 38 2.69 9.85 -25.90
C VAL A 38 1.80 9.65 -24.66
N GLY A 39 0.48 9.68 -24.85
CA GLY A 39 -0.47 9.42 -23.77
C GLY A 39 -0.49 7.95 -23.30
N GLU A 40 -0.26 7.01 -24.21
CA GLU A 40 -0.30 5.58 -23.96
C GLU A 40 0.93 5.04 -23.22
N ALA A 41 2.12 5.59 -23.49
CA ALA A 41 3.37 5.07 -22.90
C ALA A 41 3.35 5.05 -21.35
N PRO A 42 2.90 6.10 -20.64
CA PRO A 42 2.72 6.09 -19.19
C PRO A 42 1.74 5.02 -18.70
N ILE A 43 0.60 4.82 -19.39
CA ILE A 43 -0.35 3.74 -19.08
C ILE A 43 0.33 2.37 -19.21
N ARG A 44 1.11 2.16 -20.28
CA ARG A 44 1.86 0.91 -20.44
C ARG A 44 2.88 0.71 -19.33
N ARG A 45 3.59 1.75 -18.86
CA ARG A 45 4.51 1.62 -17.71
C ARG A 45 3.77 1.27 -16.42
N PHE A 46 2.66 1.98 -16.14
CA PHE A 46 1.79 1.70 -14.99
C PHE A 46 1.31 0.25 -14.97
N LEU A 47 0.77 -0.25 -16.10
CA LEU A 47 0.30 -1.63 -16.20
C LEU A 47 1.44 -2.66 -16.06
N SER A 48 2.66 -2.34 -16.48
CA SER A 48 3.82 -3.22 -16.26
C SER A 48 4.20 -3.31 -14.79
N ALA A 49 4.24 -2.17 -14.08
CA ALA A 49 4.47 -2.12 -12.64
C ALA A 49 3.37 -2.87 -11.88
N LEU A 50 2.11 -2.69 -12.26
CA LEU A 50 0.98 -3.39 -11.65
C LEU A 50 1.04 -4.91 -11.88
N SER A 51 1.37 -5.35 -13.10
CA SER A 51 1.54 -6.77 -13.43
C SER A 51 2.64 -7.42 -12.60
N TRP A 52 3.76 -6.73 -12.40
CA TRP A 52 4.85 -7.17 -11.56
C TRP A 52 4.44 -7.32 -10.10
N VAL A 53 3.79 -6.30 -9.54
CA VAL A 53 3.36 -6.28 -8.13
C VAL A 53 2.29 -7.34 -7.85
N LYS A 54 1.34 -7.54 -8.79
CA LYS A 54 0.28 -8.54 -8.61
C LYS A 54 0.70 -9.95 -9.02
N GLY A 55 1.82 -10.10 -9.73
CA GLY A 55 2.23 -11.37 -10.32
C GLY A 55 1.21 -11.92 -11.32
N TRP A 56 0.44 -11.05 -11.99
CA TRP A 56 -0.63 -11.40 -12.92
C TRP A 56 -0.41 -10.81 -14.31
N GLY A 57 -0.85 -11.53 -15.34
CA GLY A 57 -0.93 -10.99 -16.70
C GLY A 57 -2.00 -9.92 -16.78
N ILE A 58 -1.72 -8.86 -17.55
CA ILE A 58 -2.67 -7.79 -17.85
C ILE A 58 -2.78 -7.68 -19.37
N GLU A 59 -3.96 -8.00 -19.89
CA GLU A 59 -4.30 -7.89 -21.31
C GLU A 59 -4.88 -6.51 -21.62
N VAL A 60 -4.34 -5.86 -22.65
CA VAL A 60 -4.86 -4.58 -23.14
C VAL A 60 -5.76 -4.86 -24.33
N LEU A 61 -7.07 -4.75 -24.13
CA LEU A 61 -8.07 -5.02 -25.18
C LEU A 61 -8.10 -3.92 -26.25
N SER A 62 -7.97 -2.66 -25.83
CA SER A 62 -7.98 -1.50 -26.72
C SER A 62 -7.33 -0.30 -26.03
N VAL A 63 -6.79 0.62 -26.82
CA VAL A 63 -6.30 1.92 -26.37
C VAL A 63 -6.90 2.98 -27.28
N MET A 64 -7.46 4.03 -26.69
CA MET A 64 -8.09 5.13 -27.42
C MET A 64 -7.85 6.45 -26.71
N GLY A 65 -7.70 7.52 -27.48
CA GLY A 65 -7.80 8.88 -26.97
C GLY A 65 -9.26 9.28 -26.93
N CYS A 66 -9.72 9.87 -25.82
CA CYS A 66 -11.08 10.34 -25.70
C CYS A 66 -11.12 11.79 -25.21
N GLY A 67 -12.21 12.49 -25.54
CA GLY A 67 -12.49 13.83 -25.03
C GLY A 67 -13.04 13.79 -23.60
N SER A 68 -14.07 14.57 -23.32
CA SER A 68 -14.65 14.68 -21.98
C SER A 68 -15.37 13.42 -21.49
N ASP A 69 -15.91 12.60 -22.40
CA ASP A 69 -16.68 11.40 -22.05
C ASP A 69 -15.84 10.14 -22.22
N LEU A 70 -15.57 9.41 -21.14
CA LEU A 70 -14.79 8.18 -21.18
C LEU A 70 -15.52 7.09 -21.96
N MET A 71 -15.00 6.75 -23.14
CA MET A 71 -15.42 5.55 -23.87
C MET A 71 -14.83 4.30 -23.23
N ARG A 72 -15.69 3.31 -22.96
CA ARG A 72 -15.28 2.02 -22.37
C ARG A 72 -15.60 0.87 -23.29
N VAL A 73 -14.70 -0.11 -23.34
CA VAL A 73 -14.88 -1.33 -24.13
C VAL A 73 -15.90 -2.24 -23.46
N GLY A 74 -16.74 -2.90 -24.27
CA GLY A 74 -17.71 -3.89 -23.80
C GLY A 74 -17.05 -5.04 -23.04
N LYS A 75 -17.76 -5.60 -22.07
CA LYS A 75 -17.28 -6.75 -21.28
C LYS A 75 -17.28 -8.02 -22.14
N HIS A 76 -16.14 -8.74 -22.19
CA HIS A 76 -16.00 -9.96 -23.00
C HIS A 76 -16.09 -11.28 -22.22
N ARG A 77 -16.00 -11.29 -20.87
CA ARG A 77 -15.99 -12.52 -20.05
C ARG A 77 -16.57 -12.29 -18.65
N ASN A 78 -17.15 -13.32 -18.03
CA ASN A 78 -17.48 -13.32 -16.61
C ASN A 78 -16.19 -13.52 -15.79
N LEU A 79 -15.69 -12.45 -15.19
CA LEU A 79 -14.49 -12.46 -14.35
C LEU A 79 -14.85 -12.42 -12.87
N ILE A 80 -14.00 -13.03 -12.04
CA ILE A 80 -14.06 -12.90 -10.58
C ILE A 80 -13.68 -11.46 -10.23
N LYS A 81 -14.56 -10.78 -9.49
CA LYS A 81 -14.30 -9.42 -9.00
C LYS A 81 -13.62 -9.49 -7.65
N SER A 82 -12.47 -8.83 -7.51
CA SER A 82 -11.93 -8.49 -6.20
C SER A 82 -12.67 -7.23 -5.73
N PRO A 83 -13.34 -7.25 -4.57
CA PRO A 83 -14.07 -6.08 -4.07
C PRO A 83 -13.13 -4.92 -3.72
N ASP A 84 -11.90 -5.23 -3.31
CA ASP A 84 -10.93 -4.25 -2.82
C ASP A 84 -9.65 -4.24 -3.67
N PHE A 85 -9.52 -3.23 -4.53
CA PHE A 85 -8.28 -3.00 -5.25
C PHE A 85 -7.31 -2.18 -4.40
N ARG A 86 -6.27 -2.84 -3.86
CA ARG A 86 -5.19 -2.19 -3.11
C ARG A 86 -3.87 -2.28 -3.87
N VAL A 87 -3.15 -1.17 -3.94
CA VAL A 87 -1.80 -1.14 -4.53
C VAL A 87 -0.94 -0.24 -3.66
N ASP A 88 -0.19 -0.88 -2.77
CA ASP A 88 0.60 -0.21 -1.74
C ASP A 88 1.99 0.17 -2.24
N TYR A 89 2.39 -0.47 -3.34
CA TYR A 89 3.69 -0.35 -3.94
C TYR A 89 3.54 -0.50 -5.45
N LEU A 90 4.14 0.44 -6.18
CA LEU A 90 4.32 0.36 -7.63
C LEU A 90 5.76 0.78 -7.93
N PRO A 91 6.61 -0.12 -8.45
CA PRO A 91 7.95 0.28 -8.82
C PRO A 91 7.92 1.22 -10.01
N ASN A 92 8.64 2.33 -9.91
CA ASN A 92 8.96 3.20 -11.04
C ASN A 92 10.49 3.34 -11.18
N PRO A 93 11.17 2.31 -11.70
CA PRO A 93 12.62 2.36 -11.83
C PRO A 93 13.04 3.42 -12.86
N ASN A 94 14.13 4.14 -12.57
CA ASN A 94 14.73 5.10 -13.50
C ASN A 94 15.61 4.44 -14.58
N ASP A 95 16.05 3.19 -14.38
CA ASP A 95 16.80 2.44 -15.39
C ASP A 95 15.85 1.94 -16.50
N GLU A 96 16.08 2.39 -17.73
CA GLU A 96 15.32 1.97 -18.92
C GLU A 96 15.37 0.46 -19.15
N ARG A 97 16.46 -0.22 -18.77
CA ARG A 97 16.58 -1.68 -18.84
C ARG A 97 15.63 -2.35 -17.85
N ALA A 98 15.48 -1.78 -16.65
CA ALA A 98 14.53 -2.27 -15.66
C ALA A 98 13.08 -2.06 -16.13
N ARG A 99 12.78 -0.90 -16.72
CA ARG A 99 11.46 -0.63 -17.34
C ARG A 99 11.13 -1.62 -18.45
N LEU A 100 12.11 -1.90 -19.32
CA LEU A 100 11.99 -2.90 -20.37
C LEU A 100 11.77 -4.31 -19.79
N ALA A 101 12.48 -4.66 -18.72
CA ALA A 101 12.31 -5.94 -18.05
C ALA A 101 10.88 -6.11 -17.49
N LEU A 102 10.33 -5.08 -16.85
CA LEU A 102 8.93 -5.11 -16.38
C LEU A 102 7.92 -5.24 -17.53
N ALA A 103 8.18 -4.56 -18.67
CA ALA A 103 7.32 -4.66 -19.84
C ALA A 103 7.32 -6.07 -20.46
N LEU A 104 8.50 -6.69 -20.58
CA LEU A 104 8.65 -8.07 -21.06
C LEU A 104 8.09 -9.09 -20.07
N TYR A 105 8.21 -8.81 -18.77
CA TYR A 105 7.60 -9.65 -17.73
C TYR A 105 6.08 -9.66 -17.89
N ARG A 106 5.44 -8.49 -18.02
CA ARG A 106 4.00 -8.41 -18.32
C ARG A 106 3.64 -9.13 -19.62
N GLU A 107 4.43 -8.96 -20.69
CA GLU A 107 4.22 -9.69 -21.96
C GLU A 107 4.20 -11.21 -21.75
N GLY A 108 5.19 -11.74 -21.02
CA GLY A 108 5.27 -13.18 -20.68
C GLY A 108 4.13 -13.67 -19.80
N MET A 109 3.61 -12.82 -18.92
CA MET A 109 2.45 -13.15 -18.09
C MET A 109 1.13 -13.15 -18.89
N THR A 110 1.02 -12.32 -19.93
CA THR A 110 -0.22 -12.11 -20.68
C THR A 110 -0.34 -12.99 -21.92
N VAL A 111 0.74 -13.21 -22.67
CA VAL A 111 0.65 -13.83 -24.01
C VAL A 111 0.10 -15.26 -23.95
N ASN A 112 -0.91 -15.58 -24.77
CA ASN A 112 -1.51 -16.92 -24.81
C ASN A 112 -0.74 -17.90 -25.72
N SER A 113 0.57 -18.06 -25.48
CA SER A 113 1.41 -19.01 -26.21
C SER A 113 2.65 -19.37 -25.41
N ILE A 114 2.80 -20.66 -25.07
CA ILE A 114 3.90 -21.16 -24.21
C ILE A 114 5.29 -20.79 -24.77
N PRO A 115 5.61 -21.00 -26.06
CA PRO A 115 6.89 -20.58 -26.62
C PRO A 115 7.15 -19.08 -26.51
N TYR A 116 6.12 -18.24 -26.74
CA TYR A 116 6.28 -16.79 -26.61
C TYR A 116 6.39 -16.32 -25.15
N LYS A 117 5.70 -16.98 -24.20
CA LYS A 117 5.92 -16.73 -22.76
C LYS A 117 7.37 -17.01 -22.39
N PHE A 118 7.88 -18.17 -22.81
CA PHE A 118 9.26 -18.58 -22.55
C PHE A 118 10.24 -17.54 -23.10
N LEU A 119 10.09 -17.14 -24.37
CA LEU A 119 10.95 -16.12 -24.96
C LEU A 119 10.83 -14.75 -24.28
N SER A 120 9.64 -14.35 -23.83
CA SER A 120 9.42 -13.07 -23.13
C SER A 120 10.22 -13.00 -21.84
N PHE A 121 10.15 -14.04 -21.01
CA PHE A 121 10.95 -14.14 -19.80
C PHE A 121 12.44 -14.30 -20.10
N TYR A 122 12.80 -15.09 -21.10
CA TYR A 122 14.20 -15.26 -21.50
C TYR A 122 14.81 -13.94 -22.01
N LYS A 123 14.05 -13.10 -22.71
CA LYS A 123 14.51 -11.77 -23.15
C LYS A 123 14.94 -10.89 -21.98
N ILE A 124 14.35 -11.05 -20.78
CA ILE A 124 14.78 -10.32 -19.57
C ILE A 124 16.23 -10.67 -19.21
N ILE A 125 16.60 -11.95 -19.32
CA ILE A 125 18.00 -12.41 -19.14
C ILE A 125 18.91 -11.78 -20.21
N ASN A 126 18.43 -11.68 -21.46
CA ASN A 126 19.20 -11.05 -22.55
C ASN A 126 19.46 -9.55 -22.33
N ILE A 127 18.64 -8.84 -21.54
CA ILE A 127 18.87 -7.41 -21.24
C ILE A 127 20.19 -7.23 -20.50
N LEU A 128 20.50 -8.13 -19.56
CA LEU A 128 21.73 -8.08 -18.77
C LEU A 128 22.91 -8.72 -19.53
N LEU A 129 22.66 -9.83 -20.23
CA LEU A 129 23.70 -10.68 -20.78
C LEU A 129 23.50 -10.85 -22.30
N ALA A 130 24.33 -10.16 -23.08
CA ALA A 130 24.23 -10.19 -24.55
C ALA A 130 24.69 -11.51 -25.18
N ASN A 131 25.59 -12.25 -24.52
CA ASN A 131 26.24 -13.43 -25.08
C ASN A 131 25.67 -14.73 -24.47
N GLY A 132 25.44 -15.75 -25.32
CA GLY A 132 24.87 -17.03 -24.90
C GLY A 132 25.69 -17.79 -23.86
N ASP A 133 27.03 -17.74 -23.91
CA ASP A 133 27.89 -18.38 -22.90
C ASP A 133 27.75 -17.70 -21.53
N GLN A 134 27.60 -16.38 -21.52
CA GLN A 134 27.34 -15.64 -20.28
C GLN A 134 25.96 -16.00 -19.72
N GLN A 135 24.94 -16.11 -20.57
CA GLN A 135 23.59 -16.51 -20.17
C GLN A 135 23.58 -17.92 -19.55
N LYS A 136 24.19 -18.90 -20.23
CA LYS A 136 24.28 -20.29 -19.73
C LYS A 136 24.97 -20.35 -18.36
N LYS A 137 26.12 -19.67 -18.22
CA LYS A 137 26.87 -19.60 -16.96
C LYS A 137 26.05 -18.94 -15.85
N TRP A 138 25.37 -17.85 -16.16
CA TRP A 138 24.54 -17.16 -15.17
C TRP A 138 23.38 -18.04 -14.71
N ILE A 139 22.66 -18.71 -15.63
CA ILE A 139 21.58 -19.65 -15.28
C ILE A 139 22.11 -20.74 -14.34
N ASN A 140 23.22 -21.38 -14.69
CA ASN A 140 23.83 -22.43 -13.85
C ASN A 140 24.24 -21.92 -12.47
N ASN A 141 24.64 -20.65 -12.35
CA ASN A 141 24.97 -20.04 -11.05
C ASN A 141 23.73 -19.68 -10.24
N GLN A 142 22.61 -19.34 -10.88
CA GLN A 142 21.38 -18.93 -10.19
C GLN A 142 20.53 -20.12 -9.73
N VAL A 143 20.46 -21.20 -10.50
CA VAL A 143 19.61 -22.37 -10.18
C VAL A 143 19.87 -22.93 -8.77
N PRO A 144 21.13 -23.12 -8.32
CA PRO A 144 21.40 -23.58 -6.94
C PRO A 144 20.94 -22.62 -5.84
N LEU A 145 20.72 -21.34 -6.17
CA LEU A 145 20.28 -20.32 -5.21
C LEU A 145 18.75 -20.22 -5.11
N LEU A 146 18.01 -20.98 -5.93
CA LEU A 146 16.56 -20.97 -5.90
C LEU A 146 16.03 -21.82 -4.75
N HIS A 147 15.04 -21.32 -4.02
CA HIS A 147 14.41 -22.04 -2.92
C HIS A 147 13.40 -23.07 -3.48
N ILE A 148 13.76 -24.35 -3.44
CA ILE A 148 12.96 -25.48 -3.99
C ILE A 148 11.77 -25.86 -3.08
N LYS A 149 11.21 -24.93 -2.33
CA LYS A 149 9.98 -25.18 -1.56
C LYS A 149 8.71 -25.02 -2.41
N ASP A 150 8.80 -24.32 -3.55
CA ASP A 150 7.71 -24.24 -4.52
C ASP A 150 7.64 -25.56 -5.33
N GLN A 151 6.50 -26.22 -5.28
CA GLN A 151 6.24 -27.49 -5.97
C GLN A 151 6.34 -27.35 -7.50
N ARG A 152 5.96 -26.19 -8.06
CA ARG A 152 6.04 -25.93 -9.51
C ARG A 152 7.50 -25.82 -9.93
N LEU A 153 8.34 -25.12 -9.16
CA LEU A 153 9.78 -25.04 -9.44
C LEU A 153 10.43 -26.42 -9.35
N SER A 154 10.07 -27.19 -8.32
CA SER A 154 10.54 -28.56 -8.13
C SER A 154 10.19 -29.43 -9.35
N LYS A 155 8.95 -29.32 -9.83
CA LYS A 155 8.47 -30.03 -11.03
C LYS A 155 9.22 -29.58 -12.29
N SER A 156 9.46 -28.28 -12.46
CA SER A 156 10.22 -27.75 -13.59
C SER A 156 11.65 -28.29 -13.62
N LEU A 157 12.37 -28.22 -12.50
CA LEU A 157 13.72 -28.75 -12.39
C LEU A 157 13.78 -30.26 -12.63
N ALA A 158 12.82 -31.02 -12.08
CA ALA A 158 12.76 -32.47 -12.29
C ALA A 158 12.47 -32.86 -13.74
N SER A 159 11.89 -31.97 -14.55
CA SER A 159 11.65 -32.22 -15.98
C SER A 159 12.91 -32.09 -16.85
N ILE A 160 13.98 -31.50 -16.31
CA ILE A 160 15.25 -31.30 -17.00
C ILE A 160 16.21 -32.40 -16.52
N THR A 161 16.56 -33.33 -17.42
CA THR A 161 17.47 -34.43 -17.10
C THR A 161 18.94 -34.08 -17.30
N ASP A 162 19.23 -32.98 -18.00
CA ASP A 162 20.59 -32.51 -18.24
C ASP A 162 21.22 -31.91 -16.99
N SER A 163 22.47 -32.29 -16.72
CA SER A 163 23.26 -31.71 -15.62
C SER A 163 23.64 -30.24 -15.87
N ASP A 164 23.75 -29.83 -17.13
CA ASP A 164 23.98 -28.44 -17.55
C ASP A 164 22.65 -27.79 -17.93
N ILE A 165 21.93 -27.33 -16.91
CA ILE A 165 20.60 -26.71 -17.05
C ILE A 165 20.67 -25.45 -17.92
N GLY A 166 21.70 -24.63 -17.75
CA GLY A 166 21.90 -23.42 -18.52
C GLY A 166 22.03 -23.71 -20.00
N ASN A 167 22.84 -24.70 -20.38
CA ASN A 167 22.97 -25.12 -21.77
C ASN A 167 21.65 -25.70 -22.33
N HIS A 168 20.96 -26.55 -21.56
CA HIS A 168 19.66 -27.09 -21.97
C HIS A 168 18.64 -26.00 -22.27
N ILE A 169 18.42 -25.08 -21.32
CA ILE A 169 17.47 -23.97 -21.47
C ILE A 169 17.86 -23.05 -22.65
N TYR A 170 19.15 -22.81 -22.87
CA TYR A 170 19.63 -22.00 -24.00
C TYR A 170 19.36 -22.69 -25.34
N VAL A 171 19.77 -23.95 -25.50
CA VAL A 171 19.71 -24.68 -26.78
C VAL A 171 18.30 -25.20 -27.05
N SER A 172 17.76 -26.02 -26.14
CA SER A 172 16.47 -26.71 -26.27
C SER A 172 15.26 -25.80 -25.97
N GLY A 173 15.49 -24.68 -25.29
CA GLY A 173 14.49 -23.63 -25.08
C GLY A 173 14.66 -22.50 -26.09
N ARG A 174 15.45 -21.49 -25.73
CA ARG A 174 15.59 -20.22 -26.47
C ARG A 174 15.89 -20.42 -27.95
N CYS A 175 16.94 -21.16 -28.30
CA CYS A 175 17.35 -21.35 -29.70
C CYS A 175 16.33 -22.18 -30.49
N ALA A 176 15.84 -23.28 -29.91
CA ALA A 176 14.85 -24.15 -30.54
C ALA A 176 13.52 -23.44 -30.85
N ILE A 177 13.12 -22.47 -30.03
CA ILE A 177 11.93 -21.64 -30.30
C ILE A 177 12.24 -20.57 -31.35
N ALA A 178 13.40 -19.92 -31.29
CA ALA A 178 13.71 -18.75 -32.11
C ALA A 178 14.18 -19.07 -33.54
N HIS A 179 14.71 -20.27 -33.78
CA HIS A 179 15.33 -20.63 -35.06
C HIS A 179 14.65 -21.85 -35.69
N ALA A 180 13.90 -21.61 -36.78
CA ALA A 180 13.20 -22.67 -37.50
C ALA A 180 14.13 -23.66 -38.25
N TYR A 181 15.42 -23.32 -38.40
CA TYR A 181 16.43 -24.13 -39.09
C TYR A 181 17.43 -24.79 -38.14
N SER A 182 17.31 -24.60 -36.82
CA SER A 182 18.21 -25.24 -35.85
C SER A 182 17.72 -26.63 -35.46
N THR A 183 18.63 -27.47 -34.97
CA THR A 183 18.28 -28.70 -34.26
C THR A 183 18.73 -28.57 -32.81
N PRO A 184 17.84 -28.74 -31.81
CA PRO A 184 16.40 -28.99 -31.95
C PRO A 184 15.61 -27.76 -32.44
N VAL A 185 14.38 -28.00 -32.92
CA VAL A 185 13.37 -26.98 -33.25
C VAL A 185 12.07 -27.31 -32.51
N VAL A 186 11.39 -26.31 -31.97
CA VAL A 186 10.08 -26.46 -31.35
C VAL A 186 9.02 -26.44 -32.44
N ASN A 187 8.35 -27.57 -32.65
CA ASN A 187 7.28 -27.68 -33.64
C ASN A 187 5.91 -27.51 -32.97
N PRO A 188 5.10 -26.50 -33.33
CA PRO A 188 3.77 -26.31 -32.76
C PRO A 188 2.81 -27.49 -33.00
N ASP A 189 3.04 -28.29 -34.05
CA ASP A 189 2.26 -29.50 -34.34
C ASP A 189 2.72 -30.73 -33.55
N LYS A 190 3.76 -30.60 -32.70
CA LYS A 190 4.23 -31.66 -31.78
C LYS A 190 3.84 -31.32 -30.34
N PRO A 191 2.80 -31.97 -29.78
CA PRO A 191 2.34 -31.69 -28.42
C PRO A 191 3.43 -31.85 -27.35
N ASP A 192 4.37 -32.78 -27.54
CA ASP A 192 5.45 -33.02 -26.57
C ASP A 192 6.42 -31.84 -26.46
N ASP A 193 6.66 -31.09 -27.54
CA ASP A 193 7.48 -29.86 -27.50
C ASP A 193 6.79 -28.80 -26.63
N THR A 194 5.47 -28.63 -26.80
CA THR A 194 4.67 -27.71 -26.01
C THR A 194 4.65 -28.10 -24.53
N ARG A 195 4.39 -29.38 -24.22
CA ARG A 195 4.36 -29.88 -22.83
C ARG A 195 5.71 -29.74 -22.13
N ARG A 196 6.80 -30.02 -22.85
CA ARG A 196 8.16 -29.85 -22.33
C ARG A 196 8.41 -28.39 -21.95
N LEU A 197 8.15 -27.46 -22.87
CA LEU A 197 8.30 -26.03 -22.60
C LEU A 197 7.40 -25.56 -21.46
N GLU A 198 6.18 -26.06 -21.35
CA GLU A 198 5.27 -25.73 -20.25
C GLU A 198 5.82 -26.17 -18.90
N ASN A 199 6.39 -27.39 -18.83
CA ASN A 199 7.03 -27.89 -17.63
C ASN A 199 8.27 -27.05 -17.26
N GLU A 200 9.03 -26.55 -18.24
CA GLU A 200 10.23 -25.72 -18.02
C GLU A 200 9.92 -24.24 -17.78
N LEU A 201 8.74 -23.75 -18.18
CA LEU A 201 8.40 -22.32 -18.22
C LEU A 201 8.53 -21.63 -16.87
N PHE A 202 8.08 -22.30 -15.79
CA PHE A 202 8.10 -21.71 -14.46
C PHE A 202 9.53 -21.46 -13.94
N LEU A 203 10.49 -22.32 -14.30
CA LEU A 203 11.89 -22.07 -13.98
C LEU A 203 12.40 -20.77 -14.61
N ILE A 204 12.09 -20.56 -15.89
CA ILE A 204 12.51 -19.36 -16.61
C ILE A 204 11.82 -18.10 -16.07
N GLN A 205 10.55 -18.20 -15.69
CA GLN A 205 9.84 -17.12 -15.01
C GLN A 205 10.55 -16.72 -13.70
N VAL A 206 10.83 -17.70 -12.82
CA VAL A 206 11.50 -17.46 -11.52
C VAL A 206 12.90 -16.86 -11.72
N LEU A 207 13.65 -17.32 -12.72
CA LEU A 207 14.95 -16.73 -13.06
C LEU A 207 14.81 -15.27 -13.52
N ALA A 208 13.79 -14.96 -14.32
CA ALA A 208 13.53 -13.58 -14.75
C ALA A 208 13.12 -12.67 -13.58
N GLU A 209 12.25 -13.14 -12.69
CA GLU A 209 11.86 -12.43 -11.46
C GLU A 209 13.09 -12.13 -10.59
N ARG A 210 13.93 -13.15 -10.37
CA ARG A 210 15.16 -13.01 -9.60
C ARG A 210 16.13 -11.99 -10.19
N LEU A 211 16.25 -11.94 -11.52
CA LEU A 211 17.07 -10.94 -12.21
C LEU A 211 16.52 -9.54 -11.99
N ILE A 212 15.21 -9.34 -12.15
CA ILE A 212 14.54 -8.05 -11.91
C ILE A 212 14.78 -7.57 -10.47
N GLU A 213 14.63 -8.46 -9.48
CA GLU A 213 14.85 -8.11 -8.07
C GLU A 213 16.30 -7.82 -7.74
N ASN A 214 17.22 -8.69 -8.16
CA ASN A 214 18.59 -8.64 -7.66
C ASN A 214 19.52 -7.78 -8.51
N GLU A 215 19.35 -7.78 -9.83
CA GLU A 215 20.24 -7.07 -10.75
C GLU A 215 19.69 -5.68 -11.06
N PHE A 216 18.38 -5.56 -11.29
CA PHE A 216 17.71 -4.27 -11.53
C PHE A 216 17.21 -3.59 -10.25
N LYS A 217 17.34 -4.23 -9.08
CA LYS A 217 16.93 -3.71 -7.77
C LYS A 217 15.45 -3.31 -7.70
N VAL A 218 14.61 -3.94 -8.52
CA VAL A 218 13.16 -3.72 -8.51
C VAL A 218 12.50 -4.80 -7.64
N LYS A 219 12.15 -4.43 -6.41
CA LYS A 219 11.56 -5.36 -5.45
C LYS A 219 10.23 -5.92 -5.98
N SER A 220 9.96 -7.21 -5.80
CA SER A 220 8.61 -7.77 -5.94
C SER A 220 7.73 -7.35 -4.78
N TYR A 221 6.42 -7.58 -4.90
CA TYR A 221 5.49 -7.38 -3.79
C TYR A 221 5.83 -8.26 -2.58
N SER A 222 6.26 -9.51 -2.81
CA SER A 222 6.64 -10.40 -1.71
C SER A 222 7.85 -9.87 -0.95
N THR A 223 8.87 -9.39 -1.66
CA THR A 223 10.06 -8.82 -1.02
C THR A 223 9.74 -7.49 -0.34
N PHE A 224 8.94 -6.63 -0.97
CA PHE A 224 8.46 -5.38 -0.38
C PHE A 224 7.74 -5.63 0.96
N HIS A 225 6.90 -6.67 1.01
CA HIS A 225 6.21 -7.07 2.23
C HIS A 225 7.12 -7.67 3.29
N LYS A 226 8.00 -8.59 2.89
CA LYS A 226 8.94 -9.26 3.79
C LYS A 226 9.92 -8.29 4.44
N GLU A 227 10.29 -7.22 3.72
CA GLU A 227 11.19 -6.16 4.21
C GLU A 227 10.42 -5.02 4.91
N HIS A 228 9.08 -5.13 5.05
CA HIS A 228 8.23 -4.16 5.75
C HIS A 228 8.35 -2.72 5.22
N LEU A 229 8.72 -2.52 3.94
CA LEU A 229 9.15 -1.20 3.46
C LEU A 229 8.08 -0.11 3.62
N TYR A 230 6.80 -0.46 3.48
CA TYR A 230 5.63 0.41 3.69
C TYR A 230 5.48 0.95 5.11
N GLU A 231 6.18 0.39 6.11
CA GLU A 231 5.99 0.82 7.49
C GLU A 231 6.66 2.17 7.76
N LEU A 232 7.86 2.42 7.21
CA LEU A 232 8.67 3.60 7.54
C LEU A 232 9.20 4.40 6.34
N GLU A 233 8.99 3.96 5.09
CA GLU A 233 9.58 4.63 3.91
C GLU A 233 9.11 6.08 3.75
N GLY A 234 7.84 6.38 4.04
CA GLY A 234 7.33 7.76 3.99
C GLY A 234 7.97 8.65 5.07
N PHE A 235 8.19 8.14 6.28
CA PHE A 235 8.97 8.84 7.31
C PHE A 235 10.42 9.06 6.89
N ALA A 236 11.10 8.01 6.42
CA ALA A 236 12.50 8.09 5.98
C ALA A 236 12.70 9.11 4.84
N SER A 237 11.72 9.26 3.95
CA SER A 237 11.75 10.25 2.86
C SER A 237 11.78 11.71 3.32
N ARG A 238 11.39 11.97 4.58
CA ARG A 238 11.42 13.30 5.20
C ARG A 238 12.72 13.59 5.94
N MET A 239 13.63 12.63 6.00
CA MET A 239 14.85 12.71 6.79
C MET A 239 16.07 12.81 5.88
N ALA A 240 17.16 13.35 6.42
CA ALA A 240 18.45 13.27 5.73
C ALA A 240 18.93 11.80 5.69
N PRO A 241 19.49 11.32 4.56
CA PRO A 241 19.84 9.90 4.40
C PRO A 241 20.83 9.36 5.46
N ASP A 242 21.76 10.20 5.90
CA ASP A 242 22.73 9.90 6.96
C ASP A 242 22.06 9.66 8.32
N ILE A 243 21.04 10.44 8.67
CA ILE A 243 20.23 10.23 9.88
C ILE A 243 19.54 8.86 9.83
N VAL A 244 18.95 8.50 8.67
CA VAL A 244 18.31 7.18 8.49
C VAL A 244 19.35 6.07 8.64
N ASP A 245 20.52 6.21 8.03
CA ASP A 245 21.61 5.23 8.13
C ASP A 245 22.12 5.04 9.57
N GLU A 246 22.19 6.12 10.37
CA GLU A 246 22.54 6.04 11.79
C GLU A 246 21.47 5.30 12.59
N LEU A 247 20.19 5.61 12.38
CA LEU A 247 19.08 4.95 13.07
C LEU A 247 19.00 3.47 12.74
N ARG A 248 19.23 3.08 11.48
CA ARG A 248 19.29 1.67 11.06
C ARG A 248 20.41 0.90 11.74
N LYS A 249 21.49 1.56 12.14
CA LYS A 249 22.60 0.98 12.91
C LYS A 249 22.34 0.92 14.41
N GLY A 250 21.19 1.45 14.87
CA GLY A 250 20.86 1.53 16.29
C GLY A 250 21.50 2.72 17.01
N ASN A 251 22.07 3.67 16.26
CA ASN A 251 22.71 4.85 16.84
C ASN A 251 21.69 5.95 17.15
N GLU A 252 22.13 6.98 17.89
CA GLU A 252 21.33 8.16 18.19
C GLU A 252 21.90 9.37 17.43
N PRO A 253 21.21 9.86 16.38
CA PRO A 253 21.66 11.02 15.64
C PRO A 253 21.80 12.26 16.50
N THR A 254 22.82 13.07 16.23
CA THR A 254 23.07 14.32 16.95
C THR A 254 22.12 15.43 16.53
N GLU A 255 21.65 15.43 15.28
CA GLU A 255 20.75 16.45 14.75
C GLU A 255 19.30 16.23 15.23
N ARG A 256 18.64 17.32 15.64
CA ARG A 256 17.28 17.34 16.19
C ARG A 256 16.47 18.53 15.64
N PRO A 257 15.16 18.38 15.35
CA PRO A 257 14.40 17.13 15.33
C PRO A 257 14.87 16.19 14.20
N CYS A 258 14.78 14.88 14.40
CA CYS A 258 15.20 13.92 13.37
C CYS A 258 14.21 13.88 12.20
N ILE A 259 12.93 14.11 12.48
CA ILE A 259 11.86 14.17 11.49
C ILE A 259 11.27 15.60 11.48
N PRO A 260 11.36 16.34 10.36
CA PRO A 260 10.83 17.70 10.27
C PRO A 260 9.32 17.69 10.01
N LEU A 261 8.55 17.17 10.97
CA LEU A 261 7.08 17.16 10.95
C LEU A 261 6.54 17.88 12.18
N GLU A 262 5.46 18.63 12.00
CA GLU A 262 4.78 19.34 13.08
C GLU A 262 3.51 18.63 13.54
N MET A 263 2.81 17.97 12.61
CA MET A 263 1.54 17.30 12.86
C MET A 263 1.49 15.95 12.18
N VAL A 264 0.71 15.04 12.75
CA VAL A 264 0.38 13.76 12.14
C VAL A 264 -1.09 13.43 12.37
N SER A 265 -1.66 12.65 11.45
CA SER A 265 -2.94 11.99 11.68
C SER A 265 -2.73 10.48 11.72
N ILE A 266 -3.40 9.80 12.65
CA ILE A 266 -3.39 8.34 12.77
C ILE A 266 -4.80 7.85 12.43
N LYS A 267 -4.91 6.83 11.58
CA LYS A 267 -6.20 6.23 11.24
C LYS A 267 -6.09 4.72 11.11
N LEU A 268 -7.22 4.04 11.23
CA LEU A 268 -7.33 2.67 10.73
C LEU A 268 -7.63 2.70 9.23
N ARG A 269 -6.91 1.88 8.49
CA ARG A 269 -7.08 1.75 7.05
C ARG A 269 -8.51 1.32 6.70
N ASP A 270 -9.07 1.93 5.66
CA ASP A 270 -10.42 1.69 5.16
C ASP A 270 -11.56 1.98 6.16
N GLN A 271 -11.25 2.66 7.27
CA GLN A 271 -12.23 3.10 8.26
C GLN A 271 -12.39 4.61 8.24
N ILE A 272 -13.49 5.08 8.85
CA ILE A 272 -13.72 6.51 9.09
C ILE A 272 -12.62 7.01 10.03
N GLN A 273 -12.03 8.15 9.67
CA GLN A 273 -11.01 8.78 10.50
C GLN A 273 -11.64 9.37 11.76
N GLN A 274 -11.13 8.96 12.92
CA GLN A 274 -11.54 9.48 14.23
C GLN A 274 -10.92 10.87 14.48
N SER A 275 -11.71 11.78 15.03
CA SER A 275 -11.29 13.15 15.29
C SER A 275 -10.20 13.24 16.36
N VAL A 276 -10.23 12.35 17.37
CA VAL A 276 -9.23 12.25 18.44
C VAL A 276 -7.80 11.98 17.93
N PHE A 277 -7.65 11.40 16.73
CA PHE A 277 -6.37 11.09 16.12
C PHE A 277 -6.05 11.93 14.87
N THR A 278 -6.77 13.03 14.68
CA THR A 278 -6.61 13.89 13.50
C THR A 278 -5.79 15.13 13.83
N ASN A 279 -4.82 15.45 12.98
CA ASN A 279 -3.96 16.65 13.08
C ASN A 279 -3.33 16.81 14.48
N MET A 280 -2.87 15.70 15.07
CA MET A 280 -2.21 15.71 16.36
C MET A 280 -0.84 16.40 16.23
N LYS A 281 -0.58 17.38 17.10
CA LYS A 281 0.68 18.10 17.15
C LYS A 281 1.77 17.24 17.77
N ILE A 282 2.92 17.13 17.10
CA ILE A 282 4.10 16.47 17.67
C ILE A 282 4.70 17.39 18.74
N LEU A 283 4.58 17.00 20.01
CA LEU A 283 5.10 17.76 21.15
C LEU A 283 6.57 17.43 21.42
N LYS A 284 6.97 16.16 21.23
CA LYS A 284 8.30 15.70 21.56
C LYS A 284 8.74 14.55 20.65
N GLN A 285 10.01 14.58 20.25
CA GLN A 285 10.69 13.44 19.63
C GLN A 285 11.79 12.96 20.58
N THR A 286 11.79 11.67 20.87
CA THR A 286 12.86 11.03 21.64
C THR A 286 13.48 9.93 20.78
N VAL A 287 14.80 9.79 20.84
CA VAL A 287 15.47 8.68 20.15
C VAL A 287 16.21 7.84 21.16
N ASN A 288 16.11 6.53 20.98
CA ASN A 288 16.82 5.56 21.78
C ASN A 288 17.11 4.33 20.91
N LYS A 289 18.38 3.93 20.81
CA LYS A 289 18.78 2.69 20.12
C LYS A 289 18.18 2.52 18.71
N GLY A 290 18.24 3.58 17.89
CA GLY A 290 17.68 3.58 16.53
C GLY A 290 16.15 3.66 16.43
N LYS A 291 15.46 3.90 17.55
CA LYS A 291 14.01 4.10 17.58
C LYS A 291 13.68 5.56 17.76
N ILE A 292 12.73 6.10 17.00
CA ILE A 292 12.15 7.42 17.25
C ILE A 292 10.78 7.24 17.89
N ARG A 293 10.57 7.81 19.08
CA ARG A 293 9.24 7.89 19.70
C ARG A 293 8.72 9.32 19.61
N LEU A 294 7.58 9.47 18.97
CA LEU A 294 6.82 10.71 18.82
C LEU A 294 5.75 10.75 19.90
N LEU A 295 5.72 11.81 20.72
CA LEU A 295 4.58 12.16 21.55
C LEU A 295 3.74 13.18 20.77
N CYS A 296 2.50 12.81 20.48
CA CYS A 296 1.55 13.60 19.73
C CYS A 296 0.36 13.96 20.64
N SER A 297 -0.17 15.17 20.53
CA SER A 297 -1.33 15.63 21.32
C SER A 297 -2.36 16.32 20.44
N THR A 298 -3.63 16.21 20.79
CA THR A 298 -4.68 17.08 20.24
C THR A 298 -4.43 18.54 20.61
N GLN A 299 -5.00 19.48 19.85
CA GLN A 299 -4.79 20.92 20.07
C GLN A 299 -5.35 21.39 21.43
N ASP A 300 -6.42 20.78 21.89
CA ASP A 300 -7.04 21.02 23.20
C ASP A 300 -6.34 20.26 24.35
N SER A 301 -5.29 19.48 24.06
CA SER A 301 -4.55 18.67 25.04
C SER A 301 -5.39 17.63 25.79
N LEU A 302 -6.53 17.23 25.22
CA LEU A 302 -7.40 16.20 25.80
C LEU A 302 -6.97 14.78 25.43
N SER A 303 -6.17 14.59 24.39
CA SER A 303 -5.68 13.26 24.00
C SER A 303 -4.21 13.28 23.61
N ASP A 304 -3.46 12.33 24.16
CA ASP A 304 -2.06 12.06 23.85
C ASP A 304 -1.94 10.70 23.15
N ALA A 305 -1.02 10.61 22.18
CA ALA A 305 -0.66 9.37 21.50
C ALA A 305 0.87 9.25 21.35
N PHE A 306 1.38 8.03 21.52
CA PHE A 306 2.78 7.68 21.22
C PHE A 306 2.86 6.88 19.93
N ILE A 307 3.69 7.32 18.99
CA ILE A 307 4.07 6.53 17.81
C ILE A 307 5.54 6.15 17.95
N GLU A 308 5.89 4.88 17.82
CA GLU A 308 7.29 4.42 17.82
C GLU A 308 7.68 3.94 16.42
N LEU A 309 8.78 4.51 15.91
CA LEU A 309 9.39 4.21 14.62
C LEU A 309 10.70 3.46 14.88
N ASP A 310 10.69 2.14 14.70
CA ASP A 310 11.84 1.27 14.93
C ASP A 310 12.61 1.09 13.61
N PHE A 311 13.60 1.93 13.34
CA PHE A 311 14.39 1.88 12.10
C PHE A 311 15.36 0.69 12.04
N VAL A 312 15.69 0.08 13.19
CA VAL A 312 16.54 -1.13 13.23
C VAL A 312 15.77 -2.31 12.63
N ASN A 313 14.51 -2.46 13.01
CA ASN A 313 13.63 -3.53 12.51
C ASN A 313 12.74 -3.11 11.34
N TRP A 314 12.79 -1.83 10.96
CA TRP A 314 11.93 -1.20 9.98
C TRP A 314 10.43 -1.35 10.28
N ARG A 315 10.05 -1.08 11.54
CA ARG A 315 8.68 -1.28 12.03
C ARG A 315 8.02 0.01 12.51
N LEU A 316 6.75 0.19 12.17
CA LEU A 316 5.84 1.16 12.76
C LEU A 316 5.07 0.50 13.91
N ILE A 317 5.21 1.05 15.11
CA ILE A 317 4.61 0.49 16.32
C ILE A 317 3.63 1.52 16.90
N PHE A 318 2.36 1.13 16.92
CA PHE A 318 1.28 1.87 17.57
C PHE A 318 0.31 0.87 18.20
N ASN A 319 0.15 0.92 19.52
CA ASN A 319 -0.87 0.15 20.22
C ASN A 319 -1.88 1.13 20.84
N PRO A 320 -3.07 1.32 20.26
CA PRO A 320 -4.03 2.33 20.72
C PRO A 320 -4.52 2.12 22.16
N ASP A 321 -4.40 0.91 22.70
CA ASP A 321 -4.81 0.62 24.08
C ASP A 321 -3.80 1.14 25.12
N THR A 322 -2.50 1.06 24.81
CA THR A 322 -1.43 1.42 25.75
C THR A 322 -0.70 2.71 25.38
N TYR A 323 -0.75 3.11 24.10
CA TYR A 323 -0.02 4.24 23.55
C TYR A 323 -0.92 5.44 23.30
N ALA A 324 -2.24 5.34 23.46
CA ALA A 324 -3.14 6.48 23.42
C ALA A 324 -3.87 6.65 24.74
N ARG A 325 -4.04 7.90 25.18
CA ARG A 325 -4.73 8.25 26.43
C ARG A 325 -5.56 9.50 26.22
N VAL A 326 -6.79 9.46 26.70
CA VAL A 326 -7.66 10.64 26.84
C VAL A 326 -7.67 11.12 28.28
N VAL A 327 -7.60 12.43 28.48
CA VAL A 327 -7.73 13.09 29.78
C VAL A 327 -9.19 13.54 29.93
N ASP A 328 -9.88 12.98 30.92
CA ASP A 328 -11.26 13.39 31.22
C ASP A 328 -11.28 14.67 32.06
N ASP A 329 -11.44 15.82 31.40
CA ASP A 329 -11.63 17.14 32.02
C ASP A 329 -13.11 17.47 32.30
N GLN A 330 -13.99 16.47 32.19
CA GLN A 330 -15.44 16.61 32.29
C GLN A 330 -16.12 17.37 31.14
N SER A 331 -15.40 17.74 30.08
CA SER A 331 -15.98 18.33 28.88
C SER A 331 -16.71 17.28 28.02
N PRO A 332 -17.63 17.72 27.15
CA PRO A 332 -18.18 16.86 26.10
C PRO A 332 -17.10 16.25 25.18
N ASN A 333 -16.06 17.04 24.85
CA ASN A 333 -15.02 16.59 23.93
C ASN A 333 -14.20 15.44 24.52
N ALA A 334 -13.83 15.51 25.80
CA ALA A 334 -13.12 14.41 26.45
C ALA A 334 -13.92 13.10 26.44
N ALA A 335 -15.23 13.17 26.68
CA ALA A 335 -16.09 11.99 26.57
C ALA A 335 -16.18 11.46 25.12
N SER A 336 -16.31 12.34 24.14
CA SER A 336 -16.32 11.97 22.71
C SER A 336 -15.00 11.32 22.29
N TYR A 337 -13.86 11.87 22.72
CA TYR A 337 -12.53 11.36 22.39
C TYR A 337 -12.27 9.99 22.98
N GLU A 338 -12.75 9.71 24.19
CA GLU A 338 -12.61 8.37 24.77
C GLU A 338 -13.48 7.34 24.04
N ALA A 339 -14.69 7.72 23.61
CA ALA A 339 -15.52 6.87 22.75
C ALA A 339 -14.81 6.55 21.43
N GLU A 340 -14.30 7.56 20.72
CA GLU A 340 -13.57 7.38 19.46
C GLU A 340 -12.27 6.58 19.63
N ARG A 341 -11.54 6.77 20.74
CA ARG A 341 -10.35 5.98 21.06
C ARG A 341 -10.72 4.50 21.20
N LEU A 342 -11.81 4.21 21.89
CA LEU A 342 -12.31 2.84 22.09
C LEU A 342 -12.80 2.20 20.78
N GLU A 343 -13.47 2.96 19.91
CA GLU A 343 -13.81 2.51 18.55
C GLU A 343 -12.55 2.14 17.77
N PHE A 344 -11.51 2.98 17.82
CA PHE A 344 -10.22 2.68 17.20
C PHE A 344 -9.60 1.41 17.78
N VAL A 345 -9.62 1.22 19.10
CA VAL A 345 -9.13 -0.02 19.73
C VAL A 345 -9.90 -1.23 19.20
N SER A 346 -11.23 -1.16 19.10
CA SER A 346 -12.06 -2.23 18.54
C SER A 346 -11.71 -2.53 17.09
N GLY A 347 -11.61 -1.49 16.24
CA GLY A 347 -11.23 -1.65 14.84
C GLY A 347 -9.83 -2.24 14.67
N HIS A 348 -8.89 -1.88 15.54
CA HIS A 348 -7.55 -2.45 15.56
C HIS A 348 -7.58 -3.94 15.93
N LEU A 349 -8.33 -4.33 16.97
CA LEU A 349 -8.52 -5.74 17.35
C LEU A 349 -9.10 -6.61 16.22
N LEU A 350 -9.88 -6.00 15.32
CA LEU A 350 -10.51 -6.66 14.17
C LEU A 350 -9.64 -6.66 12.90
N ASN A 351 -8.33 -6.90 13.07
CA ASN A 351 -7.32 -6.89 11.99
C ASN A 351 -7.11 -5.52 11.35
N GLY A 352 -7.30 -4.44 12.10
CA GLY A 352 -7.02 -3.09 11.61
C GLY A 352 -5.54 -2.90 11.27
N GLU A 353 -5.28 -2.24 10.15
CA GLU A 353 -3.95 -1.72 9.78
C GLU A 353 -3.90 -0.25 10.19
N VAL A 354 -2.89 0.15 10.95
CA VAL A 354 -2.69 1.56 11.33
C VAL A 354 -2.00 2.28 10.19
N GLU A 355 -2.50 3.43 9.77
CA GLU A 355 -1.87 4.33 8.82
C GLU A 355 -1.56 5.67 9.50
N VAL A 356 -0.40 6.24 9.20
CA VAL A 356 0.01 7.56 9.68
C VAL A 356 0.21 8.50 8.49
N TYR A 357 -0.35 9.70 8.59
CA TYR A 357 -0.32 10.73 7.56
C TYR A 357 0.31 12.01 8.07
N ASP A 358 0.91 12.78 7.17
CA ASP A 358 1.33 14.15 7.43
C ASP A 358 0.17 15.15 7.31
N GLU A 359 0.47 16.44 7.54
CA GLU A 359 -0.48 17.54 7.41
C GLU A 359 -0.99 17.78 5.98
N SER A 360 -0.29 17.26 4.97
CA SER A 360 -0.66 17.32 3.55
C SER A 360 -1.41 16.06 3.09
N ASN A 361 -1.80 15.18 4.02
CA ASN A 361 -2.46 13.90 3.76
C ASN A 361 -1.65 12.93 2.90
N ASN A 362 -0.32 13.00 2.97
CA ASN A 362 0.58 12.00 2.42
C ASN A 362 0.78 10.88 3.43
N LEU A 363 0.70 9.62 2.97
CA LEU A 363 0.97 8.46 3.81
C LEU A 363 2.46 8.42 4.19
N LEU A 364 2.75 8.43 5.49
CA LEU A 364 4.10 8.33 6.04
C LEU A 364 4.49 6.89 6.37
N GLY A 365 3.53 6.07 6.77
CA GLY A 365 3.77 4.70 7.16
C GLY A 365 2.48 3.94 7.46
N ARG A 366 2.53 2.62 7.37
CA ARG A 366 1.42 1.73 7.71
C ARG A 366 1.90 0.49 8.46
N SER A 367 1.18 0.00 9.47
CA SER A 367 1.50 -1.27 10.13
C SER A 367 1.04 -2.50 9.32
N ASP A 368 1.43 -3.69 9.78
CA ASP A 368 0.71 -4.92 9.45
C ASP A 368 -0.71 -4.92 10.04
N CYS A 369 -1.58 -5.81 9.54
CA CYS A 369 -2.82 -6.15 10.21
C CYS A 369 -2.51 -6.66 11.62
N TYR A 370 -3.21 -6.13 12.62
CA TYR A 370 -3.11 -6.65 13.97
C TYR A 370 -3.79 -8.03 14.09
N ILE A 371 -3.02 -9.07 14.41
CA ILE A 371 -3.55 -10.42 14.63
C ILE A 371 -3.61 -10.68 16.15
N PRO A 372 -4.80 -10.60 16.79
CA PRO A 372 -4.92 -10.92 18.21
C PRO A 372 -4.57 -12.38 18.46
N TYR A 373 -3.79 -12.64 19.52
CA TYR A 373 -3.46 -13.98 19.99
C TYR A 373 -4.02 -14.18 21.39
N ASP A 374 -4.64 -15.35 21.63
CA ASP A 374 -5.20 -15.74 22.93
C ASP A 374 -6.25 -14.77 23.51
N VAL A 375 -7.06 -14.14 22.65
CA VAL A 375 -8.11 -13.18 23.03
C VAL A 375 -9.49 -13.68 22.59
N ASP A 376 -10.49 -13.57 23.46
CA ASP A 376 -11.90 -13.64 23.04
C ASP A 376 -12.27 -12.34 22.32
N VAL A 377 -12.10 -12.33 20.99
CA VAL A 377 -12.34 -11.16 20.15
C VAL A 377 -13.78 -10.68 20.29
N LYS A 378 -14.76 -11.60 20.31
CA LYS A 378 -16.16 -11.23 20.41
C LYS A 378 -16.47 -10.61 21.77
N GLY A 379 -16.11 -11.27 22.87
CA GLY A 379 -16.33 -10.74 24.21
C GLY A 379 -15.64 -9.39 24.43
N SER A 380 -14.45 -9.20 23.83
CA SER A 380 -13.73 -7.92 23.88
C SER A 380 -14.45 -6.82 23.11
N CYS A 381 -14.90 -7.09 21.88
CA CYS A 381 -15.65 -6.13 21.08
C CYS A 381 -16.99 -5.76 21.74
N ASP A 382 -17.74 -6.74 22.25
CA ASP A 382 -19.02 -6.51 22.94
C ASP A 382 -18.83 -5.60 24.18
N LEU A 383 -17.73 -5.79 24.93
CA LEU A 383 -17.40 -4.94 26.08
C LEU A 383 -16.96 -3.53 25.65
N ILE A 384 -16.20 -3.41 24.56
CA ILE A 384 -15.77 -2.11 24.04
C ILE A 384 -16.98 -1.32 23.54
N GLU A 385 -17.89 -1.95 22.80
CA GLU A 385 -19.12 -1.33 22.30
C GLU A 385 -19.97 -0.75 23.44
N GLN A 386 -20.18 -1.50 24.52
CA GLN A 386 -20.88 -1.00 25.72
C GLN A 386 -20.21 0.24 26.34
N LYS A 387 -18.88 0.29 26.32
CA LYS A 387 -18.14 1.46 26.82
C LYS A 387 -18.25 2.64 25.86
N VAL A 388 -18.20 2.40 24.56
CA VAL A 388 -18.41 3.43 23.52
C VAL A 388 -19.79 4.07 23.71
N ASP A 389 -20.84 3.27 23.86
CA ASP A 389 -22.22 3.74 24.11
C ASP A 389 -22.33 4.58 25.39
N TYR A 390 -21.66 4.15 26.46
CA TYR A 390 -21.59 4.89 27.71
C TYR A 390 -20.96 6.27 27.52
N TRP A 391 -19.80 6.34 26.85
CA TRP A 391 -19.08 7.59 26.65
C TRP A 391 -19.81 8.57 25.72
N TYR A 392 -20.47 8.09 24.65
CA TYR A 392 -21.32 8.95 23.84
C TYR A 392 -22.55 9.46 24.60
N SER A 393 -23.17 8.60 25.42
CA SER A 393 -24.28 9.03 26.28
C SER A 393 -23.84 10.11 27.27
N LEU A 394 -22.65 9.96 27.85
CA LEU A 394 -22.05 10.94 28.76
C LEU A 394 -21.71 12.26 28.05
N CYS A 395 -21.19 12.20 26.81
CA CYS A 395 -20.96 13.36 25.96
C CYS A 395 -22.25 14.17 25.77
N GLU A 396 -23.35 13.52 25.39
CA GLU A 396 -24.66 14.16 25.21
C GLU A 396 -25.19 14.79 26.51
N SER A 397 -25.02 14.11 27.65
CA SER A 397 -25.38 14.67 28.96
C SER A 397 -24.57 15.93 29.28
N ARG A 398 -23.25 15.92 29.03
CA ARG A 398 -22.37 17.07 29.26
C ARG A 398 -22.70 18.24 28.33
N ARG A 399 -23.06 17.98 27.06
CA ARG A 399 -23.53 19.01 26.14
C ARG A 399 -24.77 19.72 26.68
N LYS A 400 -25.78 18.96 27.11
CA LYS A 400 -27.02 19.53 27.67
C LYS A 400 -26.76 20.36 28.94
N ALA A 401 -25.88 19.90 29.83
CA ALA A 401 -25.51 20.66 31.01
C ALA A 401 -24.85 22.00 30.66
N SER A 402 -23.89 22.00 29.73
CA SER A 402 -23.20 23.22 29.30
C SER A 402 -24.12 24.27 28.66
N VAL A 403 -25.16 23.84 27.95
CA VAL A 403 -26.17 24.73 27.35
C VAL A 403 -27.04 25.37 28.44
N ASN A 404 -27.50 24.56 29.40
CA ASN A 404 -28.33 25.06 30.50
C ASN A 404 -27.58 26.08 31.38
N ASP A 405 -26.28 25.86 31.65
CA ASP A 405 -25.44 26.79 32.41
C ASP A 405 -25.29 28.14 31.68
N HIS A 406 -25.21 28.13 30.34
CA HIS A 406 -25.18 29.35 29.53
C HIS A 406 -26.53 30.08 29.46
N GLU A 407 -27.66 29.36 29.49
CA GLU A 407 -28.99 29.97 29.54
C GLU A 407 -29.29 30.58 30.92
N GLU A 408 -28.87 29.94 32.02
CA GLU A 408 -29.05 30.49 33.36
C GLU A 408 -28.19 31.74 33.62
N GLN A 409 -26.98 31.80 33.08
CA GLN A 409 -26.12 32.99 33.18
C GLN A 409 -26.62 34.18 32.33
N ASN A 410 -27.48 33.94 31.34
CA ASN A 410 -28.05 34.97 30.46
C ASN A 410 -29.48 35.40 30.84
N LYS A 411 -30.05 34.89 31.96
CA LYS A 411 -31.32 35.42 32.46
C LYS A 411 -31.12 36.85 32.98
N PRO A 412 -31.88 37.85 32.49
CA PRO A 412 -31.77 39.21 33.00
C PRO A 412 -32.12 39.23 34.48
N ASN A 413 -31.28 39.85 35.30
CA ASN A 413 -31.57 40.14 36.70
C ASN A 413 -32.83 41.03 36.76
N GLU A 414 -34.00 40.43 36.99
CA GLU A 414 -35.20 41.17 37.36
C GLU A 414 -34.97 41.78 38.75
N CYS A 415 -34.41 42.99 38.74
CA CYS A 415 -34.28 43.85 39.90
C CYS A 415 -35.70 44.20 40.36
N GLY A 416 -36.15 43.58 41.46
CA GLY A 416 -37.43 43.85 42.07
C GLY A 416 -37.52 45.30 42.55
N THR A 417 -38.26 46.12 41.81
CA THR A 417 -38.79 47.39 42.31
C THR A 417 -40.02 47.09 43.16
N THR A 418 -39.84 46.99 44.47
CA THR A 418 -40.92 47.21 45.43
C THR A 418 -41.27 48.70 45.42
N GLY A 419 -42.34 49.05 44.69
CA GLY A 419 -42.93 50.38 44.73
C GLY A 419 -43.81 50.51 45.97
N ASP A 420 -43.45 51.46 46.84
CA ASP A 420 -44.29 51.95 47.93
C ASP A 420 -45.53 52.67 47.36
N ASP A 421 -46.71 52.21 47.75
CA ASP A 421 -47.98 52.90 47.56
C ASP A 421 -48.07 54.09 48.54
N LEU A 422 -47.95 55.32 48.01
CA LEU A 422 -48.32 56.55 48.72
C LEU A 422 -49.66 57.07 48.17
N GLU A 423 -50.72 56.83 48.93
CA GLU A 423 -52.03 57.48 48.78
C GLU A 423 -51.90 59.00 48.98
N THR A 424 -52.16 59.78 47.93
CA THR A 424 -52.48 61.21 48.06
C THR A 424 -53.99 61.42 48.01
N LYS A 425 -54.56 61.80 49.16
CA LYS A 425 -55.87 62.45 49.29
C LYS A 425 -55.70 63.97 49.30
N THR A 426 -56.36 64.65 48.37
CA THR A 426 -56.95 66.02 48.44
C THR A 426 -57.57 66.26 47.05
N GLY A 427 -58.74 66.85 46.84
CA GLY A 427 -59.54 67.80 47.60
C GLY A 427 -60.30 68.61 46.54
#